data_AF-A0A345ZYA3-F1
#
_entry.id   AF-A0A345ZYA3-F1
#
_cell.length_a   1.000
_cell.length_b   1.000
_cell.length_c   1.000
_cell.angle_alpha   90.00
_cell.angle_beta   90.00
_cell.angle_gamma   90.00
#
_symmetry.space_group_name_H-M   'P 1'
#
loop_
_entity.id
_entity.type
_entity.pdbx_description
1 polymer ?
#
loop_
_entity_poly.entity_id
_entity_poly.type
_entity_poly.pdbx_seq_one_letter_code
_entity_poly.pdbx_strand_id
1 'polypeptide(L)'
;MRARTLQARTLLALAMALGLAGCGTVHNLPLNEPSANPLSGILTRAAAAAERPTGPRQALSEGNVIALSFSGGGTRAAAFSFGVLEQMVRTPSPGGGRDMLDHIGMVSGVSGGAISASYFGLKGRAALADFREQFLTQDLMAQLRTDVSLVNIGRALGGGANTDEALRQWLDAHLYHGATFGDLIARGRPITLINATDIYSRTPFLFVPQSFLALCSDLNRYPIAAGVAASAAVPGAFAPVVVEAFPDQCQTPLPPEIEQAANNPTASPLVHSYAQSLVRVRTGGVKYVKLLDGGLVDNYGLSGLTIALALSGMPYGPLQPREAVNMRRLLVLVVDSGRGPSGDWAHTVEGPTGKELISAVVDATIDANTRSSYAAFEASMKNWREELVRWRCSLKPAQVAQLRGRGGPWNCRDIKFMIGRVSFDQFDAARARRLNAVATSFTLPVDTVDELRQAGGEALKANPTFQAFLKDTR
;
A
#
# COMPACT_ATOMS: atom_id res chain seq x y z
N MET A 1 -66.45 11.70 17.86
CA MET A 1 -65.59 11.24 16.74
C MET A 1 -64.30 12.04 16.58
N ARG A 2 -64.30 13.39 16.60
CA ARG A 2 -63.09 14.22 16.38
C ARG A 2 -61.93 14.02 17.39
N ALA A 3 -62.22 13.69 18.65
CA ALA A 3 -61.17 13.51 19.68
C ALA A 3 -60.34 12.22 19.47
N ARG A 4 -60.96 11.13 19.02
CA ARG A 4 -60.26 9.86 18.74
C ARG A 4 -59.33 9.95 17.52
N THR A 5 -59.70 10.74 16.52
CA THR A 5 -58.85 11.01 15.34
C THR A 5 -57.64 11.88 15.65
N LEU A 6 -57.72 12.76 16.66
CA LEU A 6 -56.60 13.58 17.08
C LEU A 6 -55.56 12.73 17.84
N GLN A 7 -56.01 11.90 18.80
CA GLN A 7 -55.15 10.97 19.53
C GLN A 7 -54.43 9.97 18.62
N ALA A 8 -55.11 9.43 17.61
CA ALA A 8 -54.50 8.52 16.64
C ALA A 8 -53.38 9.19 15.81
N ARG A 9 -53.57 10.46 15.42
CA ARG A 9 -52.56 11.25 14.71
C ARG A 9 -51.37 11.61 15.57
N THR A 10 -51.59 11.94 16.84
CA THR A 10 -50.51 12.23 17.79
C THR A 10 -49.68 10.99 18.10
N LEU A 11 -50.33 9.83 18.29
CA LEU A 11 -49.65 8.55 18.50
C LEU A 11 -48.84 8.11 17.28
N LEU A 12 -49.36 8.32 16.07
CA LEU A 12 -48.64 8.02 14.83
C LEU A 12 -47.44 8.96 14.60
N ALA A 13 -47.59 10.25 14.93
CA ALA A 13 -46.50 11.22 14.86
C ALA A 13 -45.42 10.93 15.91
N LEU A 14 -45.81 10.52 17.13
CA LEU A 14 -44.87 10.12 18.18
C LEU A 14 -44.15 8.82 17.81
N ALA A 15 -44.84 7.85 17.21
CA ALA A 15 -44.25 6.61 16.72
C ALA A 15 -43.29 6.86 15.53
N MET A 16 -43.60 7.80 14.63
CA MET A 16 -42.67 8.25 13.59
C MET A 16 -41.46 9.00 14.16
N ALA A 17 -41.66 9.87 15.16
CA ALA A 17 -40.57 10.57 15.83
C ALA A 17 -39.67 9.62 16.63
N LEU A 18 -40.24 8.61 17.30
CA LEU A 18 -39.52 7.54 17.98
C LEU A 18 -38.83 6.58 16.99
N GLY A 19 -39.42 6.36 15.81
CA GLY A 19 -38.80 5.61 14.71
C GLY A 19 -37.63 6.36 14.05
N LEU A 20 -37.69 7.70 14.02
CA LEU A 20 -36.58 8.57 13.56
C LEU A 20 -35.52 8.82 14.64
N ALA A 21 -35.87 8.63 15.91
CA ALA A 21 -34.93 8.64 17.05
C ALA A 21 -34.24 7.28 17.27
N GLY A 22 -34.47 6.30 16.40
CA GLY A 22 -33.74 5.03 16.37
C GLY A 22 -32.25 5.28 16.10
N CYS A 23 -31.50 5.48 17.18
CA CYS A 23 -30.06 5.45 17.35
C CYS A 23 -29.23 5.53 16.05
N GLY A 24 -28.71 6.72 15.73
CA GLY A 24 -27.50 6.85 14.91
C GLY A 24 -26.30 6.31 15.68
N THR A 25 -26.18 4.98 15.80
CA THR A 25 -24.98 4.34 16.31
C THR A 25 -23.88 4.50 15.26
N VAL A 26 -22.84 5.26 15.59
CA VAL A 26 -21.62 5.35 14.78
C VAL A 26 -20.90 4.01 14.92
N HIS A 27 -20.96 3.17 13.90
CA HIS A 27 -20.36 1.83 13.91
C HIS A 27 -18.91 1.79 13.40
N ASN A 28 -18.44 2.85 12.75
CA ASN A 28 -17.08 2.95 12.25
C ASN A 28 -16.19 3.69 13.27
N LEU A 29 -15.89 2.98 14.36
CA LEU A 29 -15.04 3.48 15.44
C LEU A 29 -13.54 3.27 15.09
N PRO A 30 -12.67 4.24 15.44
CA PRO A 30 -11.23 4.07 15.31
C PRO A 30 -10.73 2.86 16.12
N LEU A 31 -9.82 2.08 15.54
CA LEU A 31 -9.21 0.92 16.20
C LEU A 31 -7.83 1.22 16.79
N ASN A 32 -7.23 2.35 16.40
CA ASN A 32 -5.89 2.69 16.86
C ASN A 32 -5.93 3.12 18.33
N GLU A 33 -5.06 2.53 19.14
CA GLU A 33 -4.94 2.84 20.55
C GLU A 33 -3.93 3.98 20.77
N PRO A 34 -4.19 4.89 21.73
CA PRO A 34 -3.23 5.94 22.09
C PRO A 34 -1.93 5.36 22.63
N SER A 35 -0.81 6.03 22.36
CA SER A 35 0.49 5.67 22.91
C SER A 35 1.34 6.91 23.15
N ALA A 36 1.86 7.05 24.37
CA ALA A 36 2.80 8.09 24.73
C ALA A 36 4.17 7.91 24.06
N ASN A 37 4.54 6.67 23.75
CA ASN A 37 5.81 6.30 23.13
C ASN A 37 5.60 5.34 21.94
N PRO A 38 5.02 5.82 20.81
CA PRO A 38 4.68 4.98 19.64
C PRO A 38 5.84 4.15 19.07
N LEU A 39 7.09 4.56 19.30
CA LEU A 39 8.28 3.89 18.78
C LEU A 39 8.85 2.79 19.70
N SER A 40 8.47 2.77 20.98
CA SER A 40 9.13 1.96 22.03
C SER A 40 9.09 0.45 21.76
N GLY A 41 8.05 -0.05 21.07
CA GLY A 41 7.97 -1.45 20.62
C GLY A 41 8.46 -1.72 19.19
N ILE A 42 8.50 -0.68 18.35
CA ILE A 42 8.89 -0.80 16.94
C ILE A 42 10.40 -1.01 16.83
N LEU A 43 11.18 -0.19 17.55
CA LEU A 43 12.64 -0.23 17.51
C LEU A 43 13.17 -1.58 18.00
N THR A 44 12.62 -2.11 19.10
CA THR A 44 13.02 -3.42 19.65
C THR A 44 12.71 -4.56 18.67
N ARG A 45 11.51 -4.58 18.07
CA ARG A 45 11.15 -5.60 17.08
C ARG A 45 12.00 -5.53 15.82
N ALA A 46 12.24 -4.31 15.31
CA ALA A 46 13.08 -4.09 14.14
C ALA A 46 14.54 -4.52 14.39
N ALA A 47 15.08 -4.21 15.56
CA ALA A 47 16.42 -4.65 15.97
C ALA A 47 16.50 -6.18 16.06
N ALA A 48 15.54 -6.82 16.74
CA ALA A 48 15.50 -8.28 16.84
C ALA A 48 15.35 -8.96 15.47
N ALA A 49 14.53 -8.40 14.58
CA ALA A 49 14.39 -8.89 13.21
C ALA A 49 15.69 -8.73 12.41
N ALA A 50 16.40 -7.61 12.61
CA ALA A 50 17.70 -7.37 12.00
C ALA A 50 18.79 -8.31 12.52
N GLU A 51 18.65 -8.88 13.72
CA GLU A 51 19.61 -9.81 14.32
C GLU A 51 19.42 -11.28 13.91
N ARG A 52 18.26 -11.69 13.38
CA ARG A 52 18.01 -13.08 13.01
C ARG A 52 19.01 -13.60 11.94
N PRO A 53 19.66 -14.76 12.17
CA PRO A 53 20.64 -15.33 11.23
C PRO A 53 20.04 -15.86 9.93
N THR A 54 18.73 -16.13 9.92
CA THR A 54 18.02 -16.84 8.84
C THR A 54 16.91 -15.95 8.28
N GLY A 55 17.19 -15.25 7.19
CA GLY A 55 16.25 -14.40 6.46
C GLY A 55 16.93 -13.66 5.30
N PRO A 56 16.25 -12.71 4.61
CA PRO A 56 16.76 -11.94 3.44
C PRO A 56 18.02 -11.09 3.70
N ARG A 57 18.69 -11.29 4.84
CA ARG A 57 20.02 -10.77 5.20
C ARG A 57 21.10 -11.27 4.22
N GLN A 58 20.89 -12.40 3.54
CA GLN A 58 21.81 -12.88 2.49
C GLN A 58 21.59 -12.25 1.11
N ALA A 59 20.41 -11.74 0.77
CA ALA A 59 20.20 -11.00 -0.49
C ALA A 59 21.04 -9.71 -0.53
N LEU A 60 21.16 -9.06 0.63
CA LEU A 60 22.07 -7.94 0.86
C LEU A 60 23.55 -8.34 0.91
N SER A 61 23.88 -9.58 1.32
CA SER A 61 25.27 -10.04 1.32
C SER A 61 25.80 -10.29 -0.09
N GLU A 62 24.92 -10.66 -1.03
CA GLU A 62 25.22 -10.76 -2.46
C GLU A 62 25.11 -9.41 -3.20
N GLY A 63 24.43 -8.44 -2.58
CA GLY A 63 24.32 -7.08 -3.11
C GLY A 63 23.16 -6.89 -4.09
N ASN A 64 22.21 -7.83 -4.18
CA ASN A 64 21.08 -7.77 -5.11
C ASN A 64 19.77 -7.65 -4.33
N VAL A 65 19.07 -6.52 -4.50
CA VAL A 65 17.83 -6.20 -3.81
C VAL A 65 16.71 -5.96 -4.81
N ILE A 66 15.54 -6.54 -4.55
CA ILE A 66 14.30 -6.30 -5.30
C ILE A 66 13.32 -5.54 -4.40
N ALA A 67 12.75 -4.47 -4.92
CA ALA A 67 11.56 -3.82 -4.40
C ALA A 67 10.40 -4.05 -5.37
N LEU A 68 9.27 -4.49 -4.84
CA LEU A 68 8.04 -4.69 -5.60
C LEU A 68 7.00 -3.64 -5.20
N SER A 69 6.26 -3.13 -6.17
CA SER A 69 5.13 -2.23 -5.94
C SER A 69 3.90 -2.77 -6.66
N PHE A 70 2.88 -3.16 -5.91
CA PHE A 70 1.67 -3.80 -6.45
C PHE A 70 0.53 -2.78 -6.54
N SER A 71 0.03 -2.56 -7.76
CA SER A 71 -1.00 -1.57 -7.97
C SER A 71 -2.37 -1.96 -7.40
N GLY A 72 -3.30 -1.00 -7.35
CA GLY A 72 -4.71 -1.28 -7.09
C GLY A 72 -5.43 -1.99 -8.24
N GLY A 73 -6.66 -2.44 -7.97
CA GLY A 73 -7.49 -3.16 -8.95
C GLY A 73 -8.24 -4.39 -8.42
N GLY A 74 -8.41 -4.55 -7.11
CA GLY A 74 -9.12 -5.68 -6.50
C GLY A 74 -8.46 -7.04 -6.78
N THR A 75 -9.26 -8.09 -6.95
CA THR A 75 -8.78 -9.46 -7.24
C THR A 75 -7.97 -9.52 -8.53
N ARG A 76 -8.24 -8.65 -9.51
CA ARG A 76 -7.44 -8.56 -10.75
C ARG A 76 -5.98 -8.26 -10.46
N ALA A 77 -5.76 -7.21 -9.66
CA ALA A 77 -4.43 -6.80 -9.24
C ALA A 77 -3.75 -7.88 -8.41
N ALA A 78 -4.48 -8.44 -7.46
CA ALA A 78 -3.95 -9.45 -6.57
C ALA A 78 -3.48 -10.71 -7.33
N ALA A 79 -4.27 -11.19 -8.29
CA ALA A 79 -3.95 -12.36 -9.11
C ALA A 79 -2.73 -12.10 -10.01
N PHE A 80 -2.68 -10.95 -10.67
CA PHE A 80 -1.56 -10.58 -11.54
C PHE A 80 -0.25 -10.43 -10.74
N SER A 81 -0.27 -9.74 -9.60
CA SER A 81 0.89 -9.64 -8.70
C SER A 81 1.30 -10.98 -8.09
N PHE A 82 0.35 -11.85 -7.79
CA PHE A 82 0.64 -13.20 -7.32
C PHE A 82 1.38 -14.04 -8.38
N GLY A 83 0.98 -13.94 -9.65
CA GLY A 83 1.68 -14.55 -10.78
C GLY A 83 3.14 -14.09 -10.92
N VAL A 84 3.42 -12.81 -10.64
CA VAL A 84 4.79 -12.27 -10.60
C VAL A 84 5.60 -12.96 -9.50
N LEU A 85 5.05 -13.12 -8.29
CA LEU A 85 5.72 -13.81 -7.19
C LEU A 85 5.97 -15.30 -7.50
N GLU A 86 4.99 -16.00 -8.07
CA GLU A 86 5.14 -17.39 -8.53
C GLU A 86 6.28 -17.51 -9.57
N GLN A 87 6.37 -16.59 -10.51
CA GLN A 87 7.44 -16.59 -11.50
C GLN A 87 8.81 -16.27 -10.89
N MET A 88 8.88 -15.42 -9.85
CA MET A 88 10.15 -15.17 -9.14
C MET A 88 10.69 -16.43 -8.47
N VAL A 89 9.84 -17.28 -7.89
CA VAL A 89 10.25 -18.60 -7.37
C VAL A 89 10.78 -19.52 -8.46
N ARG A 90 10.18 -19.47 -9.65
CA ARG A 90 10.62 -20.29 -10.80
C ARG A 90 11.88 -19.75 -11.47
N THR A 91 12.40 -18.61 -11.03
CA THR A 91 13.57 -17.95 -11.62
C THR A 91 14.77 -18.11 -10.67
N PRO A 92 15.77 -18.93 -11.02
CA PRO A 92 16.97 -19.07 -10.21
C PRO A 92 17.75 -17.75 -10.13
N SER A 93 18.32 -17.47 -8.95
CA SER A 93 19.24 -16.36 -8.77
C SER A 93 20.60 -16.67 -9.42
N PRO A 94 21.23 -15.72 -10.12
CA PRO A 94 22.58 -15.88 -10.61
C PRO A 94 23.58 -16.06 -9.45
N GLY A 95 24.31 -17.18 -9.46
CA GLY A 95 25.18 -17.61 -8.35
C GLY A 95 24.72 -18.91 -7.68
N GLY A 96 23.50 -19.38 -7.97
CA GLY A 96 22.99 -20.68 -7.55
C GLY A 96 22.43 -20.73 -6.12
N GLY A 97 21.67 -21.78 -5.81
CA GLY A 97 21.19 -22.08 -4.46
C GLY A 97 19.97 -21.30 -3.96
N ARG A 98 19.49 -20.27 -4.69
CA ARG A 98 18.31 -19.47 -4.35
C ARG A 98 17.51 -19.07 -5.59
N ASP A 99 16.27 -18.63 -5.39
CA ASP A 99 15.42 -18.06 -6.43
C ASP A 99 15.26 -16.53 -6.24
N MET A 100 14.67 -15.86 -7.23
CA MET A 100 14.52 -14.40 -7.21
C MET A 100 13.58 -13.91 -6.11
N LEU A 101 12.72 -14.77 -5.53
CA LEU A 101 11.84 -14.39 -4.42
C LEU A 101 12.65 -14.01 -3.17
N ASP A 102 13.77 -14.71 -2.94
CA ASP A 102 14.62 -14.48 -1.76
C ASP A 102 15.36 -13.13 -1.79
N HIS A 103 15.35 -12.45 -2.94
CA HIS A 103 15.93 -11.11 -3.12
C HIS A 103 14.96 -9.96 -2.85
N ILE A 104 13.68 -10.26 -2.60
CA ILE A 104 12.68 -9.22 -2.30
C ILE A 104 12.96 -8.64 -0.91
N GLY A 105 13.51 -7.42 -0.90
CA GLY A 105 13.77 -6.66 0.32
C GLY A 105 12.58 -5.84 0.76
N MET A 106 11.68 -5.49 -0.16
CA MET A 106 10.53 -4.63 0.07
C MET A 106 9.37 -4.99 -0.86
N VAL A 107 8.16 -4.88 -0.34
CA VAL A 107 6.92 -4.95 -1.09
C VAL A 107 6.00 -3.81 -0.65
N SER A 108 5.49 -3.04 -1.60
CA SER A 108 4.48 -2.00 -1.38
C SER A 108 3.19 -2.40 -2.08
N GLY A 109 2.04 -2.03 -1.53
CA GLY A 109 0.76 -2.36 -2.13
C GLY A 109 -0.33 -1.33 -1.88
N VAL A 110 -1.29 -1.31 -2.79
CA VAL A 110 -2.48 -0.46 -2.76
C VAL A 110 -3.70 -1.29 -3.12
N SER A 111 -4.81 -1.12 -2.41
CA SER A 111 -6.08 -1.82 -2.70
C SER A 111 -5.88 -3.34 -2.80
N GLY A 112 -6.31 -3.98 -3.89
CA GLY A 112 -6.02 -5.40 -4.16
C GLY A 112 -4.53 -5.78 -4.08
N GLY A 113 -3.63 -4.88 -4.52
CA GLY A 113 -2.19 -5.04 -4.36
C GLY A 113 -1.72 -5.00 -2.90
N ALA A 114 -2.40 -4.26 -2.02
CA ALA A 114 -2.11 -4.27 -0.58
C ALA A 114 -2.45 -5.61 0.07
N ILE A 115 -3.49 -6.31 -0.41
CA ILE A 115 -3.82 -7.66 0.04
C ILE A 115 -2.67 -8.62 -0.32
N SER A 116 -2.23 -8.64 -1.58
CA SER A 116 -1.08 -9.48 -2.00
C SER A 116 0.21 -9.10 -1.26
N ALA A 117 0.51 -7.81 -1.13
CA ALA A 117 1.73 -7.31 -0.49
C ALA A 117 1.79 -7.71 0.98
N SER A 118 0.71 -7.51 1.72
CA SER A 118 0.66 -7.81 3.16
C SER A 118 0.56 -9.29 3.46
N TYR A 119 -0.18 -10.07 2.66
CA TYR A 119 -0.21 -11.52 2.79
C TYR A 119 1.17 -12.14 2.54
N PHE A 120 1.84 -11.74 1.46
CA PHE A 120 3.21 -12.16 1.18
C PHE A 120 4.20 -11.63 2.23
N GLY A 121 4.07 -10.38 2.66
CA GLY A 121 4.90 -9.80 3.72
C GLY A 121 4.85 -10.60 5.02
N LEU A 122 3.65 -11.00 5.42
CA LEU A 122 3.40 -11.75 6.66
C LEU A 122 3.84 -13.22 6.56
N LYS A 123 3.50 -13.92 5.47
CA LYS A 123 3.77 -15.36 5.32
C LYS A 123 5.07 -15.70 4.59
N GLY A 124 5.67 -14.77 3.85
CA GLY A 124 6.76 -15.02 2.91
C GLY A 124 6.40 -16.11 1.90
N ARG A 125 7.33 -17.05 1.66
CA ARG A 125 7.14 -18.17 0.71
C ARG A 125 5.88 -19.00 0.97
N ALA A 126 5.44 -19.13 2.22
CA ALA A 126 4.22 -19.88 2.55
C ALA A 126 2.96 -19.28 1.92
N ALA A 127 2.95 -17.97 1.62
CA ALA A 127 1.83 -17.32 0.93
C ALA A 127 1.54 -17.94 -0.45
N LEU A 128 2.57 -18.46 -1.13
CA LEU A 128 2.43 -19.04 -2.48
C LEU A 128 1.67 -20.36 -2.49
N ALA A 129 1.51 -21.01 -1.32
CA ALA A 129 0.85 -22.30 -1.22
C ALA A 129 -0.68 -22.16 -1.16
N ASP A 130 -1.21 -21.09 -0.58
CA ASP A 130 -2.62 -21.00 -0.19
C ASP A 130 -3.32 -19.70 -0.60
N PHE A 131 -2.63 -18.65 -1.05
CA PHE A 131 -3.27 -17.37 -1.38
C PHE A 131 -4.37 -17.47 -2.46
N ARG A 132 -4.21 -18.38 -3.43
CA ARG A 132 -5.24 -18.62 -4.45
C ARG A 132 -6.56 -19.06 -3.85
N GLU A 133 -6.51 -20.02 -2.94
CA GLU A 133 -7.71 -20.57 -2.31
C GLU A 133 -8.24 -19.62 -1.22
N GLN A 134 -7.36 -19.01 -0.43
CA GLN A 134 -7.76 -18.16 0.69
C GLN A 134 -8.33 -16.80 0.26
N PHE A 135 -7.95 -16.30 -0.93
CA PHE A 135 -8.39 -15.00 -1.40
C PHE A 135 -8.83 -14.98 -2.87
N LEU A 136 -7.95 -15.38 -3.80
CA LEU A 136 -8.17 -15.06 -5.22
C LEU A 136 -9.43 -15.67 -5.83
N THR A 137 -9.86 -16.82 -5.30
CA THR A 137 -11.05 -17.55 -5.78
C THR A 137 -12.29 -17.34 -4.90
N GLN A 138 -12.19 -16.47 -3.89
CA GLN A 138 -13.29 -16.19 -2.97
C GLN A 138 -14.28 -15.19 -3.57
N ASP A 139 -15.58 -15.41 -3.33
CA ASP A 139 -16.63 -14.45 -3.70
C ASP A 139 -16.87 -13.45 -2.56
N LEU A 140 -15.95 -12.50 -2.43
CA LEU A 140 -16.00 -11.52 -1.35
C LEU A 140 -17.20 -10.57 -1.49
N MET A 141 -17.59 -10.21 -2.72
CA MET A 141 -18.71 -9.29 -2.95
C MET A 141 -20.04 -9.88 -2.47
N ALA A 142 -20.30 -11.18 -2.74
CA ALA A 142 -21.48 -11.86 -2.22
C ALA A 142 -21.46 -11.98 -0.69
N GLN A 143 -20.29 -12.28 -0.12
CA GLN A 143 -20.12 -12.44 1.34
C GLN A 143 -20.29 -11.12 2.10
N LEU A 144 -19.90 -9.99 1.50
CA LEU A 144 -20.02 -8.66 2.09
C LEU A 144 -21.37 -7.97 1.81
N ARG A 145 -22.26 -8.60 1.02
CA ARG A 145 -23.58 -8.04 0.61
C ARG A 145 -23.46 -6.60 0.09
N THR A 146 -22.48 -6.34 -0.76
CA THR A 146 -22.16 -5.01 -1.30
C THR A 146 -23.21 -4.46 -2.30
N ASP A 147 -24.39 -5.08 -2.40
CA ASP A 147 -25.48 -4.58 -3.23
C ASP A 147 -25.91 -3.19 -2.76
N VAL A 148 -25.83 -2.23 -3.69
CA VAL A 148 -26.24 -0.86 -3.46
C VAL A 148 -27.77 -0.80 -3.47
N SER A 149 -28.41 -1.01 -2.32
CA SER A 149 -29.82 -0.67 -2.13
C SER A 149 -29.97 0.84 -1.84
N LEU A 150 -31.10 1.43 -2.23
CA LEU A 150 -31.46 2.83 -1.90
C LEU A 150 -31.36 3.14 -0.39
N VAL A 151 -31.48 2.12 0.46
CA VAL A 151 -31.32 2.22 1.92
C VAL A 151 -29.85 2.44 2.33
N ASN A 152 -28.88 1.93 1.56
CA ASN A 152 -27.44 2.11 1.82
C ASN A 152 -26.96 3.52 1.43
N ILE A 153 -27.58 4.16 0.44
CA ILE A 153 -27.28 5.54 0.03
C ILE A 153 -27.72 6.54 1.11
N GLY A 154 -28.91 6.34 1.71
CA GLY A 154 -29.39 7.17 2.83
C GLY A 154 -28.49 7.07 4.08
N ARG A 155 -27.96 5.88 4.38
CA ARG A 155 -26.98 5.69 5.47
C ARG A 155 -25.58 6.23 5.14
N ALA A 156 -25.15 6.18 3.87
CA ALA A 156 -23.91 6.79 3.42
C ALA A 156 -23.92 8.33 3.57
N LEU A 157 -25.07 8.97 3.30
CA LEU A 157 -25.26 10.41 3.56
C LEU A 157 -25.29 10.76 5.06
N GLY A 158 -25.59 9.79 5.93
CA GLY A 158 -25.57 9.92 7.40
C GLY A 158 -24.28 9.42 8.07
N GLY A 159 -23.24 9.05 7.32
CA GLY A 159 -21.95 8.60 7.86
C GLY A 159 -21.92 7.17 8.43
N GLY A 160 -22.86 6.29 8.06
CA GLY A 160 -23.06 4.98 8.69
C GLY A 160 -23.23 3.79 7.73
N ALA A 161 -22.40 3.68 6.69
CA ALA A 161 -22.33 2.43 5.93
C ALA A 161 -21.26 1.50 6.56
N ASN A 162 -21.68 0.31 7.04
CA ASN A 162 -20.83 -0.66 7.76
C ASN A 162 -19.95 -1.52 6.82
N THR A 163 -19.74 -1.10 5.58
CA THR A 163 -19.09 -1.94 4.56
C THR A 163 -17.59 -2.09 4.81
N ASP A 164 -16.93 -1.11 5.43
CA ASP A 164 -15.51 -1.22 5.79
C ASP A 164 -15.29 -2.23 6.93
N GLU A 165 -16.17 -2.22 7.94
CA GLU A 165 -16.11 -3.16 9.06
C GLU A 165 -16.27 -4.61 8.56
N ALA A 166 -17.21 -4.86 7.65
CA ALA A 166 -17.42 -6.17 7.07
C ALA A 166 -16.18 -6.65 6.29
N LEU A 167 -15.59 -5.77 5.45
CA LEU A 167 -14.36 -6.09 4.71
C LEU A 167 -13.21 -6.41 5.68
N ARG A 168 -13.02 -5.58 6.72
CA ARG A 168 -12.00 -5.75 7.74
C ARG A 168 -12.17 -7.07 8.50
N GLN A 169 -13.38 -7.37 8.98
CA GLN A 169 -13.67 -8.61 9.70
C GLN A 169 -13.42 -9.83 8.81
N TRP A 170 -13.79 -9.76 7.53
CA TRP A 170 -13.53 -10.84 6.59
C TRP A 170 -12.03 -11.07 6.38
N LEU A 171 -11.27 -9.99 6.13
CA LEU A 171 -9.83 -10.03 5.94
C LEU A 171 -9.12 -10.61 7.17
N ASP A 172 -9.56 -10.22 8.37
CA ASP A 172 -9.00 -10.75 9.61
C ASP A 172 -9.35 -12.22 9.80
N ALA A 173 -10.61 -12.62 9.59
CA ALA A 173 -11.04 -14.00 9.76
C ALA A 173 -10.37 -14.98 8.79
N HIS A 174 -10.09 -14.56 7.55
CA HIS A 174 -9.61 -15.46 6.49
C HIS A 174 -8.11 -15.33 6.17
N LEU A 175 -7.52 -14.13 6.32
CA LEU A 175 -6.16 -13.88 5.86
C LEU A 175 -5.17 -13.60 6.99
N TYR A 176 -5.55 -12.77 7.96
CA TYR A 176 -4.60 -12.21 8.93
C TYR A 176 -4.70 -12.81 10.33
N HIS A 177 -5.85 -13.36 10.71
CA HIS A 177 -6.12 -14.05 11.99
C HIS A 177 -5.62 -13.27 13.22
N GLY A 178 -5.91 -11.96 13.28
CA GLY A 178 -5.50 -11.07 14.36
C GLY A 178 -4.09 -10.50 14.21
N ALA A 179 -3.38 -10.77 13.11
CA ALA A 179 -2.04 -10.23 12.89
C ALA A 179 -2.04 -8.69 12.77
N THR A 180 -0.98 -8.11 13.31
CA THR A 180 -0.78 -6.67 13.47
C THR A 180 0.39 -6.17 12.62
N PHE A 181 0.49 -4.86 12.44
CA PHE A 181 1.70 -4.27 11.84
C PHE A 181 2.96 -4.57 12.69
N GLY A 182 2.81 -4.83 14.00
CA GLY A 182 3.88 -5.33 14.85
C GLY A 182 4.43 -6.67 14.37
N ASP A 183 3.59 -7.56 13.85
CA ASP A 183 4.00 -8.87 13.31
C ASP A 183 4.74 -8.72 11.98
N LEU A 184 4.30 -7.81 11.10
CA LEU A 184 5.03 -7.45 9.88
C LEU A 184 6.42 -6.89 10.21
N ILE A 185 6.51 -5.97 11.17
CA ILE A 185 7.79 -5.39 11.61
C ILE A 185 8.67 -6.47 12.23
N ALA A 186 8.10 -7.34 13.08
CA ALA A 186 8.83 -8.43 13.70
C ALA A 186 9.33 -9.46 12.68
N ARG A 187 8.68 -9.63 11.54
CA ARG A 187 9.16 -10.48 10.44
C ARG A 187 10.39 -9.90 9.73
N GLY A 188 10.51 -8.58 9.69
CA GLY A 188 11.67 -7.87 9.19
C GLY A 188 11.68 -7.68 7.68
N ARG A 189 11.76 -8.78 6.90
CA ARG A 189 11.77 -8.70 5.43
C ARG A 189 10.82 -9.72 4.75
N PRO A 190 10.19 -9.34 3.62
CA PRO A 190 10.28 -8.04 2.96
C PRO A 190 9.62 -6.93 3.79
N ILE A 191 10.20 -5.73 3.77
CA ILE A 191 9.57 -4.55 4.37
C ILE A 191 8.26 -4.34 3.62
N THR A 192 7.14 -4.35 4.34
CA THR A 192 5.81 -4.29 3.75
C THR A 192 5.23 -2.90 3.95
N LEU A 193 4.95 -2.19 2.85
CA LEU A 193 4.29 -0.89 2.88
C LEU A 193 2.85 -1.01 2.39
N ILE A 194 1.93 -0.47 3.16
CA ILE A 194 0.50 -0.40 2.83
C ILE A 194 0.13 1.08 2.77
N ASN A 195 -0.52 1.49 1.69
CA ASN A 195 -0.85 2.89 1.44
C ASN A 195 -2.36 3.08 1.30
N ALA A 196 -2.91 4.09 1.96
CA ALA A 196 -4.27 4.57 1.80
C ALA A 196 -4.25 6.06 1.42
N THR A 197 -5.43 6.65 1.24
CA THR A 197 -5.58 8.09 0.96
C THR A 197 -6.24 8.78 2.15
N ASP A 198 -5.59 9.80 2.72
CA ASP A 198 -6.26 10.77 3.60
C ASP A 198 -7.06 11.74 2.73
N ILE A 199 -8.39 11.59 2.73
CA ILE A 199 -9.28 12.37 1.86
C ILE A 199 -9.42 13.84 2.30
N TYR A 200 -9.14 14.14 3.57
CA TYR A 200 -9.15 15.53 4.06
C TYR A 200 -7.89 16.26 3.61
N SER A 201 -6.73 15.64 3.84
CA SER A 201 -5.44 16.23 3.50
C SER A 201 -5.08 16.11 2.01
N ARG A 202 -5.73 15.19 1.28
CA ARG A 202 -5.46 14.85 -0.13
C ARG A 202 -4.03 14.35 -0.33
N THR A 203 -3.55 13.60 0.64
CA THR A 203 -2.18 13.07 0.73
C THR A 203 -2.23 11.55 0.89
N PRO A 204 -1.13 10.84 0.58
CA PRO A 204 -1.05 9.44 0.96
C PRO A 204 -1.03 9.33 2.48
N PHE A 205 -1.78 8.38 3.03
CA PHE A 205 -1.63 7.91 4.39
C PHE A 205 -0.83 6.61 4.37
N LEU A 206 0.32 6.63 5.04
CA LEU A 206 1.24 5.50 5.08
C LEU A 206 1.05 4.77 6.42
N PHE A 207 0.85 3.46 6.41
CA PHE A 207 0.83 2.67 7.65
C PHE A 207 2.26 2.38 8.13
N VAL A 208 2.94 3.43 8.58
CA VAL A 208 4.36 3.44 8.97
C VAL A 208 4.54 4.10 10.34
N PRO A 209 5.67 3.83 11.04
CA PRO A 209 5.92 4.35 12.38
C PRO A 209 5.76 5.88 12.49
N GLN A 210 6.16 6.62 11.46
CA GLN A 210 6.11 8.09 11.43
C GLN A 210 4.68 8.63 11.46
N SER A 211 3.74 8.01 10.74
CA SER A 211 2.34 8.43 10.73
C SER A 211 1.68 8.16 12.07
N PHE A 212 1.98 7.02 12.69
CA PHE A 212 1.46 6.66 14.02
C PHE A 212 2.12 7.44 15.15
N LEU A 213 3.38 7.89 14.97
CA LEU A 213 4.03 8.86 15.85
C LEU A 213 3.35 10.23 15.79
N ALA A 214 2.91 10.67 14.61
CA ALA A 214 2.13 11.90 14.46
C ALA A 214 0.74 11.79 15.13
N LEU A 215 0.11 10.62 15.04
CA LEU A 215 -1.17 10.31 15.69
C LEU A 215 -1.05 10.07 17.20
N CYS A 216 0.17 9.86 17.71
CA CYS A 216 0.43 9.41 19.09
C CYS A 216 -0.34 8.15 19.42
N SER A 217 -0.22 7.17 18.52
CA SER A 217 -0.90 5.88 18.53
C SER A 217 0.07 4.73 18.31
N ASP A 218 -0.25 3.53 18.80
CA ASP A 218 0.63 2.37 18.65
C ASP A 218 0.38 1.59 17.34
N LEU A 219 1.31 1.71 16.39
CA LEU A 219 1.28 0.91 15.16
C LEU A 219 1.44 -0.60 15.44
N ASN A 220 2.18 -0.99 16.48
CA ASN A 220 2.43 -2.42 16.75
C ASN A 220 1.15 -3.19 17.06
N ARG A 221 0.11 -2.52 17.57
CA ARG A 221 -1.17 -3.13 17.92
C ARG A 221 -2.22 -2.93 16.84
N TYR A 222 -1.94 -2.11 15.83
CA TYR A 222 -2.90 -1.84 14.78
C TYR A 222 -3.05 -3.08 13.87
N PRO A 223 -4.29 -3.57 13.63
CA PRO A 223 -4.51 -4.76 12.80
C PRO A 223 -4.12 -4.54 11.34
N ILE A 224 -3.45 -5.53 10.73
CA ILE A 224 -3.15 -5.50 9.29
C ILE A 224 -4.45 -5.41 8.49
N ALA A 225 -5.46 -6.18 8.89
CA ALA A 225 -6.78 -6.19 8.26
C ALA A 225 -7.39 -4.78 8.15
N ALA A 226 -7.22 -3.93 9.17
CA ALA A 226 -7.75 -2.57 9.17
C ALA A 226 -6.99 -1.66 8.20
N GLY A 227 -5.65 -1.78 8.12
CA GLY A 227 -4.85 -1.01 7.17
C GLY A 227 -5.11 -1.41 5.72
N VAL A 228 -5.28 -2.72 5.46
CA VAL A 228 -5.61 -3.26 4.14
C VAL A 228 -7.04 -2.88 3.73
N ALA A 229 -8.01 -2.94 4.64
CA ALA A 229 -9.37 -2.49 4.38
C ALA A 229 -9.40 -0.99 4.01
N ALA A 230 -8.66 -0.14 4.72
CA ALA A 230 -8.52 1.27 4.39
C ALA A 230 -7.91 1.47 2.98
N SER A 231 -6.85 0.73 2.67
CA SER A 231 -6.17 0.76 1.37
C SER A 231 -7.06 0.33 0.21
N ALA A 232 -8.11 -0.45 0.48
CA ALA A 232 -9.01 -1.03 -0.52
C ALA A 232 -10.45 -0.48 -0.45
N ALA A 233 -10.67 0.58 0.35
CA ALA A 233 -11.97 1.20 0.53
C ALA A 233 -12.31 2.13 -0.64
N VAL A 234 -12.74 1.55 -1.77
CA VAL A 234 -13.10 2.30 -2.99
C VAL A 234 -14.30 3.22 -2.71
N PRO A 235 -14.24 4.51 -3.10
CA PRO A 235 -15.35 5.45 -2.92
C PRO A 235 -16.67 4.92 -3.49
N GLY A 236 -17.75 5.05 -2.72
CA GLY A 236 -19.09 4.60 -3.11
C GLY A 236 -19.38 3.11 -2.85
N ALA A 237 -18.35 2.27 -2.79
CA ALA A 237 -18.49 0.86 -2.37
C ALA A 237 -18.29 0.69 -0.86
N PHE A 238 -17.29 1.40 -0.30
CA PHE A 238 -16.92 1.29 1.11
C PHE A 238 -17.00 2.65 1.82
N ALA A 239 -17.31 2.62 3.12
CA ALA A 239 -17.16 3.79 3.96
C ALA A 239 -15.66 4.06 4.24
N PRO A 240 -15.28 5.33 4.52
CA PRO A 240 -13.90 5.64 4.90
C PRO A 240 -13.52 5.00 6.23
N VAL A 241 -12.37 4.33 6.30
CA VAL A 241 -11.82 3.84 7.58
C VAL A 241 -11.36 5.03 8.42
N VAL A 242 -11.66 5.02 9.72
CA VAL A 242 -11.35 6.13 10.63
C VAL A 242 -10.15 5.80 11.49
N VAL A 243 -9.21 6.75 11.60
CA VAL A 243 -8.07 6.71 12.53
C VAL A 243 -8.10 7.96 13.40
N GLU A 244 -7.95 7.81 14.72
CA GLU A 244 -8.02 8.92 15.68
C GLU A 244 -6.63 9.48 16.01
N ALA A 245 -6.53 10.80 16.16
CA ALA A 245 -5.33 11.45 16.68
C ALA A 245 -5.44 11.69 18.19
N PHE A 246 -4.35 11.48 18.94
CA PHE A 246 -4.29 11.72 20.38
C PHE A 246 -3.23 12.78 20.74
N PRO A 247 -3.43 14.05 20.33
CA PRO A 247 -2.44 15.11 20.53
C PRO A 247 -2.01 15.28 22.00
N ASP A 248 -2.93 15.08 22.94
CA ASP A 248 -2.66 15.19 24.38
C ASP A 248 -1.74 14.08 24.92
N GLN A 249 -1.56 12.99 24.18
CA GLN A 249 -0.69 11.87 24.55
C GLN A 249 0.71 11.99 23.95
N CYS A 250 0.98 13.03 23.18
CA CYS A 250 2.18 13.17 22.38
C CYS A 250 3.43 13.57 23.16
N GLN A 251 4.16 12.60 23.71
CA GLN A 251 5.38 12.86 24.51
C GLN A 251 6.68 12.74 23.70
N THR A 252 6.71 11.92 22.65
CA THR A 252 7.88 11.76 21.77
C THR A 252 7.81 12.78 20.62
N PRO A 253 8.80 13.67 20.40
CA PRO A 253 8.74 14.68 19.33
C PRO A 253 8.72 14.06 17.92
N LEU A 254 8.22 14.82 16.93
CA LEU A 254 8.37 14.44 15.53
C LEU A 254 9.85 14.53 15.11
N PRO A 255 10.30 13.68 14.17
CA PRO A 255 11.61 13.84 13.55
C PRO A 255 11.77 15.23 12.93
N PRO A 256 12.93 15.91 13.13
CA PRO A 256 13.17 17.25 12.61
C PRO A 256 12.97 17.36 11.09
N GLU A 257 13.25 16.31 10.33
CA GLU A 257 13.10 16.26 8.87
C GLU A 257 11.64 16.45 8.46
N ILE A 258 10.69 15.96 9.26
CA ILE A 258 9.25 16.15 9.02
C ILE A 258 8.88 17.62 9.23
N GLU A 259 9.30 18.22 10.35
CA GLU A 259 9.00 19.62 10.64
C GLU A 259 9.66 20.56 9.62
N GLN A 260 10.89 20.27 9.21
CA GLN A 260 11.59 21.02 8.16
C GLN A 260 10.89 20.90 6.81
N ALA A 261 10.47 19.70 6.41
CA ALA A 261 9.74 19.49 5.17
C ALA A 261 8.37 20.20 5.17
N ALA A 262 7.66 20.19 6.31
CA ALA A 262 6.38 20.88 6.46
C ALA A 262 6.49 22.41 6.34
N ASN A 263 7.63 22.97 6.74
CA ASN A 263 7.91 24.41 6.71
C ASN A 263 8.73 24.87 5.49
N ASN A 264 9.17 23.96 4.63
CA ASN A 264 9.96 24.27 3.44
C ASN A 264 9.07 24.36 2.17
N PRO A 265 8.74 25.56 1.66
CA PRO A 265 7.90 25.72 0.46
C PRO A 265 8.59 25.25 -0.83
N THR A 266 9.89 25.00 -0.80
CA THR A 266 10.69 24.49 -1.94
C THR A 266 10.88 22.98 -1.92
N ALA A 267 10.42 22.30 -0.86
CA ALA A 267 10.44 20.84 -0.82
C ALA A 267 9.55 20.25 -1.92
N SER A 268 9.79 18.99 -2.28
CA SER A 268 8.91 18.24 -3.19
C SER A 268 7.46 18.38 -2.73
N PRO A 269 6.50 18.75 -3.60
CA PRO A 269 5.10 18.95 -3.20
C PRO A 269 4.48 17.74 -2.49
N LEU A 270 4.86 16.52 -2.90
CA LEU A 270 4.44 15.28 -2.24
C LEU A 270 4.94 15.22 -0.79
N VAL A 271 6.22 15.50 -0.57
CA VAL A 271 6.86 15.43 0.74
C VAL A 271 6.38 16.57 1.65
N HIS A 272 6.25 17.77 1.10
CA HIS A 272 5.75 18.95 1.79
C HIS A 272 4.32 18.75 2.30
N SER A 273 3.40 18.36 1.41
CA SER A 273 1.99 18.13 1.76
C SER A 273 1.82 16.98 2.75
N TYR A 274 2.56 15.88 2.56
CA TYR A 274 2.59 14.77 3.52
C TYR A 274 3.07 15.24 4.90
N ALA A 275 4.20 15.95 4.98
CA ALA A 275 4.74 16.46 6.24
C ALA A 275 3.77 17.44 6.93
N GLN A 276 3.13 18.35 6.17
CA GLN A 276 2.09 19.22 6.69
C GLN A 276 0.89 18.45 7.25
N SER A 277 0.48 17.36 6.59
CA SER A 277 -0.61 16.52 7.10
C SER A 277 -0.25 15.88 8.45
N LEU A 278 0.99 15.39 8.61
CA LEU A 278 1.47 14.84 9.88
C LEU A 278 1.53 15.89 10.97
N VAL A 279 2.06 17.08 10.69
CA VAL A 279 2.10 18.19 11.65
C VAL A 279 0.69 18.61 12.07
N ARG A 280 -0.27 18.68 11.14
CA ARG A 280 -1.66 19.06 11.43
C ARG A 280 -2.37 18.04 12.33
N VAL A 281 -2.15 16.75 12.07
CA VAL A 281 -2.66 15.66 12.92
C VAL A 281 -2.03 15.77 14.31
N ARG A 282 -0.70 15.94 14.37
CA ARG A 282 0.08 16.02 15.60
C ARG A 282 -0.36 17.16 16.51
N THR A 283 -0.73 18.30 15.95
CA THR A 283 -1.13 19.50 16.71
C THR A 283 -2.63 19.54 17.03
N GLY A 284 -3.39 18.49 16.68
CA GLY A 284 -4.82 18.41 16.92
C GLY A 284 -5.69 19.19 15.93
N GLY A 285 -5.11 19.75 14.86
CA GLY A 285 -5.86 20.37 13.77
C GLY A 285 -6.72 19.38 12.98
N VAL A 286 -6.43 18.07 13.10
CA VAL A 286 -7.27 16.96 12.61
C VAL A 286 -7.38 15.92 13.72
N LYS A 287 -8.59 15.72 14.26
CA LYS A 287 -8.87 14.72 15.30
C LYS A 287 -9.14 13.32 14.74
N TYR A 288 -9.80 13.23 13.59
CA TYR A 288 -10.14 11.95 12.94
C TYR A 288 -9.70 11.99 11.47
N VAL A 289 -8.71 11.17 11.13
CA VAL A 289 -8.27 10.94 9.75
C VAL A 289 -9.26 9.99 9.09
N LYS A 290 -9.69 10.33 7.86
CA LYS A 290 -10.64 9.53 7.07
C LYS A 290 -9.89 8.94 5.89
N LEU A 291 -9.87 7.62 5.81
CA LEU A 291 -9.05 6.88 4.86
C LEU A 291 -9.92 6.19 3.82
N LEU A 292 -9.60 6.38 2.55
CA LEU A 292 -10.14 5.62 1.42
C LEU A 292 -9.01 4.93 0.66
N ASP A 293 -9.39 4.21 -0.41
CA ASP A 293 -8.49 3.49 -1.28
C ASP A 293 -7.24 4.32 -1.65
N GLY A 294 -6.06 3.71 -1.52
CA GLY A 294 -4.79 4.39 -1.78
C GLY A 294 -4.62 4.81 -3.24
N GLY A 295 -5.36 4.19 -4.16
CA GLY A 295 -5.27 4.46 -5.58
C GLY A 295 -5.62 5.90 -5.95
N LEU A 296 -6.47 6.56 -5.15
CA LEU A 296 -6.89 7.95 -5.37
C LEU A 296 -5.71 8.92 -5.45
N VAL A 297 -4.66 8.69 -4.65
CA VAL A 297 -3.45 9.51 -4.67
C VAL A 297 -2.29 8.80 -5.38
N ASP A 298 -2.19 7.48 -5.26
CA ASP A 298 -1.08 6.74 -5.85
C ASP A 298 -1.45 5.27 -6.05
N ASN A 299 -1.89 4.93 -7.26
CA ASN A 299 -2.25 3.56 -7.59
C ASN A 299 -1.06 2.61 -7.67
N TYR A 300 0.17 3.10 -7.81
CA TYR A 300 1.35 2.23 -7.89
C TYR A 300 1.95 1.95 -6.52
N GLY A 301 1.60 2.68 -5.46
CA GLY A 301 2.15 2.51 -4.12
C GLY A 301 3.62 2.94 -3.99
N LEU A 302 4.06 3.90 -4.82
CA LEU A 302 5.43 4.41 -4.85
C LEU A 302 5.69 5.57 -3.87
N SER A 303 4.64 6.29 -3.47
CA SER A 303 4.71 7.50 -2.64
C SER A 303 5.36 7.22 -1.30
N GLY A 304 5.05 6.07 -0.68
CA GLY A 304 5.68 5.67 0.58
C GLY A 304 7.19 5.54 0.45
N LEU A 305 7.69 5.01 -0.66
CA LEU A 305 9.13 4.90 -0.94
C LEU A 305 9.75 6.28 -1.21
N THR A 306 9.13 7.09 -2.05
CA THR A 306 9.59 8.46 -2.36
C THR A 306 9.67 9.33 -1.09
N ILE A 307 8.64 9.26 -0.23
CA ILE A 307 8.57 9.99 1.04
C ILE A 307 9.64 9.47 2.01
N ALA A 308 9.78 8.14 2.14
CA ALA A 308 10.79 7.55 3.02
C ALA A 308 12.21 7.92 2.61
N LEU A 309 12.50 7.95 1.31
CA LEU A 309 13.80 8.40 0.78
C LEU A 309 14.06 9.87 1.15
N ALA A 310 13.10 10.75 0.84
CA ALA A 310 13.24 12.18 1.05
C ALA A 310 13.33 12.58 2.53
N LEU A 311 12.60 11.89 3.41
CA LEU A 311 12.58 12.16 4.86
C LEU A 311 13.64 11.37 5.64
N SER A 312 14.51 10.61 4.96
CA SER A 312 15.52 9.81 5.65
C SER A 312 16.64 10.64 6.29
N GLY A 313 16.82 11.89 5.83
CA GLY A 313 17.88 12.80 6.29
C GLY A 313 19.31 12.31 6.00
N MET A 314 19.46 11.16 5.34
CA MET A 314 20.73 10.44 5.18
C MET A 314 20.93 10.05 3.73
N PRO A 315 22.14 10.22 3.15
CA PRO A 315 22.40 9.90 1.74
C PRO A 315 22.29 8.40 1.42
N TYR A 316 22.24 7.55 2.44
CA TYR A 316 22.08 6.10 2.31
C TYR A 316 20.70 5.62 2.79
N GLY A 317 19.90 6.48 3.43
CA GLY A 317 18.59 6.11 3.95
C GLY A 317 17.62 5.73 2.82
N PRO A 318 16.62 4.87 3.07
CA PRO A 318 16.29 4.22 4.34
C PRO A 318 17.13 2.97 4.65
N LEU A 319 18.19 2.68 3.89
CA LEU A 319 19.07 1.54 4.16
C LEU A 319 19.92 1.80 5.40
N GLN A 320 20.42 0.73 6.02
CA GLN A 320 21.50 0.81 6.99
C GLN A 320 22.85 1.02 6.29
N PRO A 321 23.86 1.65 6.92
CA PRO A 321 25.17 1.87 6.30
C PRO A 321 25.81 0.59 5.73
N ARG A 322 25.68 -0.54 6.45
CA ARG A 322 26.16 -1.85 6.00
C ARG A 322 25.44 -2.33 4.73
N GLU A 323 24.13 -2.13 4.65
CA GLU A 323 23.33 -2.49 3.47
C GLU A 323 23.71 -1.60 2.29
N ALA A 324 23.81 -0.29 2.53
CA ALA A 324 24.17 0.72 1.54
C ALA A 324 25.57 0.52 0.93
N VAL A 325 26.54 0.01 1.70
CA VAL A 325 27.89 -0.32 1.21
C VAL A 325 27.92 -1.64 0.42
N ASN A 326 27.12 -2.63 0.82
CA ASN A 326 27.13 -3.97 0.20
C ASN A 326 26.20 -4.08 -1.00
N MET A 327 25.15 -3.25 -1.11
CA MET A 327 24.25 -3.23 -2.25
C MET A 327 25.00 -2.88 -3.53
N ARG A 328 24.73 -3.63 -4.59
CA ARG A 328 25.28 -3.47 -5.94
C ARG A 328 24.16 -3.23 -6.93
N ARG A 329 23.05 -3.95 -6.84
CA ARG A 329 21.93 -3.87 -7.76
C ARG A 329 20.64 -3.68 -6.99
N LEU A 330 19.86 -2.69 -7.40
CA LEU A 330 18.49 -2.51 -6.96
C LEU A 330 17.58 -2.58 -8.16
N LEU A 331 16.67 -3.55 -8.14
CA LEU A 331 15.57 -3.63 -9.07
C LEU A 331 14.30 -3.14 -8.38
N VAL A 332 13.61 -2.18 -8.98
CA VAL A 332 12.26 -1.79 -8.61
C VAL A 332 11.32 -2.21 -9.72
N LEU A 333 10.35 -3.08 -9.41
CA LEU A 333 9.30 -3.47 -10.35
C LEU A 333 7.95 -2.95 -9.86
N VAL A 334 7.33 -2.11 -10.69
CA VAL A 334 5.92 -1.74 -10.57
C VAL A 334 5.11 -2.81 -11.29
N VAL A 335 4.27 -3.53 -10.56
CA VAL A 335 3.34 -4.50 -11.12
C VAL A 335 2.00 -3.80 -11.27
N ASP A 336 1.71 -3.42 -12.51
CA ASP A 336 0.58 -2.58 -12.88
C ASP A 336 -0.52 -3.42 -13.55
N SER A 337 -1.65 -3.50 -12.86
CA SER A 337 -2.90 -4.10 -13.31
C SER A 337 -4.00 -3.05 -13.53
N GLY A 338 -3.60 -1.79 -13.75
CA GLY A 338 -4.49 -0.69 -14.10
C GLY A 338 -5.29 -1.00 -15.36
N ARG A 339 -6.41 -0.30 -15.52
CA ARG A 339 -7.23 -0.39 -16.74
C ARG A 339 -6.81 0.72 -17.68
N GLY A 340 -6.80 0.42 -18.98
CA GLY A 340 -6.84 1.46 -20.00
C GLY A 340 -8.19 2.20 -20.02
N PRO A 341 -8.27 3.33 -20.76
CA PRO A 341 -9.52 4.04 -20.98
C PRO A 341 -10.62 3.10 -21.50
N SER A 342 -11.82 3.20 -20.93
CA SER A 342 -12.96 2.35 -21.30
C SER A 342 -14.29 3.09 -21.11
N GLY A 343 -15.34 2.61 -21.78
CA GLY A 343 -16.68 3.19 -21.77
C GLY A 343 -17.09 3.70 -23.15
N ASP A 344 -18.36 3.51 -23.49
CA ASP A 344 -18.91 3.88 -24.81
C ASP A 344 -19.42 5.33 -24.84
N TRP A 345 -19.55 5.98 -23.69
CA TRP A 345 -20.04 7.36 -23.54
C TRP A 345 -19.14 8.39 -24.23
N ALA A 346 -17.91 8.04 -24.57
CA ALA A 346 -17.04 8.89 -25.40
C ALA A 346 -17.47 8.93 -26.88
N HIS A 347 -18.40 8.04 -27.29
CA HIS A 347 -18.95 7.97 -28.64
C HIS A 347 -20.36 8.59 -28.76
N THR A 348 -20.94 9.04 -27.64
CA THR A 348 -22.26 9.68 -27.58
C THR A 348 -22.15 11.12 -27.08
N VAL A 349 -23.17 11.94 -27.35
CA VAL A 349 -23.22 13.32 -26.81
C VAL A 349 -23.54 13.27 -25.31
N GLU A 350 -24.36 12.30 -24.91
CA GLU A 350 -24.67 12.00 -23.52
C GLU A 350 -23.41 11.46 -22.81
N GLY A 351 -23.02 12.12 -21.72
CA GLY A 351 -21.93 11.68 -20.86
C GLY A 351 -22.34 10.60 -19.85
N PRO A 352 -21.40 10.10 -19.03
CA PRO A 352 -21.68 9.06 -18.05
C PRO A 352 -22.59 9.60 -16.94
N THR A 353 -23.41 8.73 -16.35
CA THR A 353 -24.37 9.12 -15.28
C THR A 353 -24.29 8.20 -14.07
N GLY A 354 -24.74 8.71 -12.91
CA GLY A 354 -24.82 7.93 -11.67
C GLY A 354 -23.49 7.30 -11.26
N LYS A 355 -23.47 5.96 -11.15
CA LYS A 355 -22.27 5.19 -10.78
C LYS A 355 -21.17 5.25 -11.84
N GLU A 356 -21.52 5.33 -13.11
CA GLU A 356 -20.56 5.41 -14.22
C GLU A 356 -19.79 6.74 -14.16
N LEU A 357 -20.46 7.84 -13.80
CA LEU A 357 -19.81 9.14 -13.59
C LEU A 357 -18.84 9.10 -12.40
N ILE A 358 -19.26 8.52 -11.28
CA ILE A 358 -18.39 8.39 -10.09
C ILE A 358 -17.15 7.56 -10.44
N SER A 359 -17.33 6.42 -11.12
CA SER A 359 -16.20 5.58 -11.58
C SER A 359 -15.28 6.37 -12.50
N ALA A 360 -15.81 7.05 -13.52
CA ALA A 360 -15.00 7.81 -14.46
C ALA A 360 -14.19 8.92 -13.78
N VAL A 361 -14.76 9.63 -12.80
CA VAL A 361 -14.04 10.66 -12.02
C VAL A 361 -12.94 10.05 -11.15
N VAL A 362 -13.23 8.91 -10.49
CA VAL A 362 -12.25 8.16 -9.70
C VAL A 362 -11.12 7.69 -10.62
N ASP A 363 -11.43 6.99 -11.70
CA ASP A 363 -10.48 6.46 -12.67
C ASP A 363 -9.58 7.57 -13.24
N ALA A 364 -10.16 8.72 -13.63
CA ALA A 364 -9.39 9.86 -14.13
C ALA A 364 -8.40 10.41 -13.08
N THR A 365 -8.82 10.47 -11.82
CA THR A 365 -7.98 10.94 -10.70
C THR A 365 -6.83 9.96 -10.44
N ILE A 366 -7.14 8.67 -10.38
CA ILE A 366 -6.18 7.57 -10.20
C ILE A 366 -5.14 7.62 -11.33
N ASP A 367 -5.57 7.61 -12.58
CA ASP A 367 -4.68 7.51 -13.74
C ASP A 367 -3.76 8.72 -13.89
N ALA A 368 -4.28 9.93 -13.67
CA ALA A 368 -3.48 11.15 -13.75
C ALA A 368 -2.40 11.16 -12.65
N ASN A 369 -2.79 10.90 -11.40
CA ASN A 369 -1.88 10.89 -10.26
C ASN A 369 -0.84 9.78 -10.35
N THR A 370 -1.21 8.63 -10.91
CA THR A 370 -0.33 7.47 -11.09
C THR A 370 0.83 7.79 -12.04
N ARG A 371 0.55 8.44 -13.18
CA ARG A 371 1.62 8.87 -14.12
C ARG A 371 2.56 9.88 -13.49
N SER A 372 2.02 10.87 -12.77
CA SER A 372 2.84 11.88 -12.07
C SER A 372 3.69 11.26 -10.95
N SER A 373 3.12 10.33 -10.17
CA SER A 373 3.82 9.63 -9.09
C SER A 373 4.96 8.77 -9.61
N TYR A 374 4.76 8.08 -10.74
CA TYR A 374 5.82 7.28 -11.37
C TYR A 374 7.00 8.16 -11.85
N ALA A 375 6.72 9.27 -12.54
CA ALA A 375 7.78 10.18 -13.00
C ALA A 375 8.56 10.81 -11.82
N ALA A 376 7.85 11.23 -10.77
CA ALA A 376 8.48 11.76 -9.56
C ALA A 376 9.35 10.70 -8.85
N PHE A 377 8.89 9.45 -8.84
CA PHE A 377 9.63 8.33 -8.29
C PHE A 377 10.93 8.07 -9.06
N GLU A 378 10.89 8.01 -10.40
CA GLU A 378 12.09 7.82 -11.21
C GLU A 378 13.14 8.92 -10.98
N ALA A 379 12.72 10.17 -10.90
CA ALA A 379 13.59 11.30 -10.56
C ALA A 379 14.20 11.15 -9.15
N SER A 380 13.38 10.77 -8.16
CA SER A 380 13.83 10.56 -6.77
C SER A 380 14.86 9.43 -6.67
N MET A 381 14.64 8.33 -7.39
CA MET A 381 15.56 7.19 -7.45
C MET A 381 16.89 7.56 -8.10
N LYS A 382 16.87 8.37 -9.17
CA LYS A 382 18.09 8.88 -9.80
C LYS A 382 18.91 9.72 -8.82
N ASN A 383 18.26 10.68 -8.15
CA ASN A 383 18.91 11.55 -7.17
C ASN A 383 19.50 10.74 -6.01
N TRP A 384 18.72 9.80 -5.46
CA TRP A 384 19.18 8.95 -4.38
C TRP A 384 20.39 8.10 -4.77
N ARG A 385 20.42 7.53 -5.98
CA ARG A 385 21.59 6.80 -6.48
C ARG A 385 22.85 7.67 -6.46
N GLU A 386 22.73 8.92 -6.89
CA GLU A 386 23.84 9.87 -6.95
C GLU A 386 24.36 10.25 -5.56
N GLU A 387 23.45 10.51 -4.62
CA GLU A 387 23.77 10.73 -3.21
C GLU A 387 24.46 9.52 -2.58
N LEU A 388 23.93 8.33 -2.83
CA LEU A 388 24.48 7.09 -2.32
C LEU A 388 25.88 6.83 -2.88
N VAL A 389 26.12 7.07 -4.17
CA VAL A 389 27.47 7.01 -4.77
C VAL A 389 28.40 8.02 -4.11
N ARG A 390 27.96 9.27 -3.93
CA ARG A 390 28.77 10.33 -3.31
C ARG A 390 29.18 9.95 -1.89
N TRP A 391 28.24 9.43 -1.10
CA TRP A 391 28.50 8.93 0.25
C TRP A 391 29.43 7.72 0.23
N ARG A 392 29.18 6.71 -0.62
CA ARG A 392 30.07 5.54 -0.75
C ARG A 392 31.50 5.97 -1.07
N CYS A 393 31.69 6.91 -1.98
CA CYS A 393 33.02 7.36 -2.39
C CYS A 393 33.70 8.29 -1.38
N SER A 394 33.01 8.78 -0.35
CA SER A 394 33.63 9.57 0.74
C SER A 394 34.13 8.72 1.91
N LEU A 395 33.78 7.42 1.96
CA LEU A 395 34.19 6.52 3.03
C LEU A 395 35.69 6.20 2.97
N LYS A 396 36.36 6.20 4.13
CA LYS A 396 37.74 5.75 4.25
C LYS A 396 37.85 4.22 4.08
N PRO A 397 38.97 3.69 3.57
CA PRO A 397 39.15 2.25 3.38
C PRO A 397 38.87 1.40 4.63
N ALA A 398 39.28 1.88 5.82
CA ALA A 398 39.00 1.19 7.09
C ALA A 398 37.50 1.10 7.40
N GLN A 399 36.74 2.16 7.14
CA GLN A 399 35.28 2.18 7.34
C GLN A 399 34.60 1.23 6.35
N VAL A 400 35.05 1.21 5.09
CA VAL A 400 34.55 0.28 4.07
C VAL A 400 34.79 -1.17 4.51
N ALA A 401 35.99 -1.51 4.97
CA ALA A 401 36.31 -2.86 5.45
C ALA A 401 35.41 -3.28 6.62
N GLN A 402 35.20 -2.38 7.60
CA GLN A 402 34.31 -2.61 8.73
C GLN A 402 32.85 -2.83 8.30
N LEU A 403 32.31 -1.94 7.46
CA LEU A 403 30.91 -2.02 7.00
C LEU A 403 30.67 -3.22 6.08
N ARG A 404 31.65 -3.60 5.27
CA ARG A 404 31.55 -4.80 4.41
C ARG A 404 31.63 -6.09 5.22
N GLY A 405 32.40 -6.11 6.31
CA GLY A 405 32.73 -7.33 7.05
C GLY A 405 33.54 -8.34 6.22
N ARG A 406 34.14 -7.88 5.10
CA ARG A 406 35.00 -8.67 4.20
C ARG A 406 36.03 -7.78 3.52
N GLY A 407 37.20 -8.35 3.22
CA GLY A 407 38.28 -7.68 2.48
C GLY A 407 38.10 -7.69 0.95
N GLY A 408 39.16 -7.30 0.25
CA GLY A 408 39.22 -7.31 -1.22
C GLY A 408 38.75 -6.02 -1.89
N PRO A 409 38.93 -5.92 -3.22
CA PRO A 409 38.64 -4.70 -3.98
C PRO A 409 37.18 -4.28 -3.83
N TRP A 410 36.96 -2.98 -3.77
CA TRP A 410 35.63 -2.38 -3.68
C TRP A 410 35.57 -1.12 -4.54
N ASN A 411 34.55 -1.05 -5.39
CA ASN A 411 34.28 0.13 -6.18
C ASN A 411 33.06 0.85 -5.58
N CYS A 412 33.29 2.05 -5.06
CA CYS A 412 32.22 2.87 -4.50
C CYS A 412 31.11 3.19 -5.51
N ARG A 413 31.43 3.19 -6.82
CA ARG A 413 30.50 3.44 -7.93
C ARG A 413 29.84 2.18 -8.49
N ASP A 414 30.18 0.98 -8.00
CA ASP A 414 29.54 -0.27 -8.42
C ASP A 414 28.16 -0.40 -7.78
N ILE A 415 27.22 0.41 -8.29
CA ILE A 415 25.82 0.43 -7.90
C ILE A 415 24.94 0.82 -9.09
N LYS A 416 23.92 0.01 -9.37
CA LYS A 416 23.00 0.20 -10.50
C LYS A 416 21.55 0.04 -10.04
N PHE A 417 20.73 1.03 -10.36
CA PHE A 417 19.29 1.01 -10.13
C PHE A 417 18.59 0.73 -11.46
N MET A 418 17.64 -0.20 -11.44
CA MET A 418 16.84 -0.59 -12.59
C MET A 418 15.38 -0.47 -12.18
N ILE A 419 14.62 0.33 -12.90
CA ILE A 419 13.19 0.54 -12.66
C ILE A 419 12.45 -0.02 -13.87
N GLY A 420 11.44 -0.84 -13.62
CA GLY A 420 10.66 -1.48 -14.67
C GLY A 420 9.20 -1.57 -14.29
N ARG A 421 8.35 -1.68 -15.30
CA ARG A 421 6.92 -1.93 -15.13
C ARG A 421 6.55 -3.27 -15.74
N VAL A 422 5.81 -4.07 -14.99
CA VAL A 422 5.18 -5.32 -15.43
C VAL A 422 3.71 -5.01 -15.61
N SER A 423 3.23 -5.00 -16.84
CA SER A 423 1.88 -4.54 -17.20
C SER A 423 1.32 -5.31 -18.40
N PHE A 424 0.02 -5.14 -18.65
CA PHE A 424 -0.70 -5.82 -19.74
C PHE A 424 -0.28 -5.38 -21.14
N ASP A 425 0.29 -4.18 -21.30
CA ASP A 425 0.76 -3.65 -22.58
C ASP A 425 2.05 -4.33 -23.10
N GLN A 426 2.63 -5.24 -22.32
CA GLN A 426 3.71 -6.13 -22.78
C GLN A 426 3.20 -7.28 -23.66
N PHE A 427 1.88 -7.52 -23.70
CA PHE A 427 1.25 -8.54 -24.54
C PHE A 427 0.81 -7.97 -25.89
N ASP A 428 0.42 -8.85 -26.82
CA ASP A 428 -0.24 -8.45 -28.06
C ASP A 428 -1.54 -7.66 -27.78
N ALA A 429 -1.95 -6.83 -28.74
CA ALA A 429 -3.07 -5.92 -28.58
C ALA A 429 -4.41 -6.63 -28.30
N ALA A 430 -4.59 -7.90 -28.70
CA ALA A 430 -5.81 -8.63 -28.41
C ALA A 430 -5.84 -9.10 -26.95
N ARG A 431 -4.75 -9.71 -26.47
CA ARG A 431 -4.64 -10.16 -25.07
C ARG A 431 -4.60 -8.99 -24.10
N ALA A 432 -3.85 -7.94 -24.41
CA ALA A 432 -3.79 -6.72 -23.60
C ALA A 432 -5.20 -6.12 -23.41
N ARG A 433 -6.01 -6.02 -24.48
CA ARG A 433 -7.40 -5.53 -24.39
C ARG A 433 -8.28 -6.43 -23.51
N ARG A 434 -8.18 -7.76 -23.63
CA ARG A 434 -8.95 -8.69 -22.77
C ARG A 434 -8.61 -8.53 -21.30
N LEU A 435 -7.31 -8.48 -20.96
CA LEU A 435 -6.86 -8.32 -19.57
C LEU A 435 -7.28 -6.95 -18.98
N ASN A 436 -7.19 -5.88 -19.78
CA ASN A 436 -7.66 -4.54 -19.41
C ASN A 436 -9.18 -4.47 -19.19
N ALA A 437 -9.95 -5.32 -19.87
CA ALA A 437 -11.42 -5.34 -19.76
C ALA A 437 -11.90 -5.98 -18.45
N VAL A 438 -11.07 -6.79 -17.78
CA VAL A 438 -11.43 -7.47 -16.53
C VAL A 438 -11.82 -6.45 -15.47
N ALA A 439 -12.99 -6.64 -14.86
CA ALA A 439 -13.55 -5.73 -13.86
C ALA A 439 -12.63 -5.52 -12.64
N THR A 440 -12.63 -4.30 -12.10
CA THR A 440 -12.06 -4.03 -10.78
C THR A 440 -13.09 -4.51 -9.76
N SER A 441 -12.88 -5.69 -9.18
CA SER A 441 -13.83 -6.39 -8.33
C SER A 441 -13.09 -7.24 -7.31
N PHE A 442 -13.72 -7.53 -6.17
CA PHE A 442 -13.23 -8.56 -5.24
C PHE A 442 -13.73 -9.97 -5.55
N THR A 443 -14.58 -10.11 -6.58
CA THR A 443 -15.06 -11.40 -7.09
C THR A 443 -14.78 -11.47 -8.59
N LEU A 444 -14.11 -12.53 -9.03
CA LEU A 444 -13.83 -12.84 -10.44
C LEU A 444 -14.06 -14.34 -10.70
N PRO A 445 -14.44 -14.73 -11.94
CA PRO A 445 -14.46 -16.14 -12.32
C PRO A 445 -13.08 -16.79 -12.16
N VAL A 446 -13.06 -18.04 -11.73
CA VAL A 446 -11.82 -18.79 -11.46
C VAL A 446 -10.90 -18.83 -12.69
N ASP A 447 -11.45 -19.05 -13.88
CA ASP A 447 -10.66 -19.06 -15.12
C ASP A 447 -10.01 -17.70 -15.40
N THR A 448 -10.70 -16.59 -15.09
CA THR A 448 -10.15 -15.24 -15.22
C THR A 448 -9.02 -15.00 -14.21
N VAL A 449 -9.19 -15.48 -12.97
CA VAL A 449 -8.14 -15.43 -11.94
C VAL A 449 -6.89 -16.17 -12.39
N ASP A 450 -7.06 -17.37 -12.93
CA ASP A 450 -5.95 -18.18 -13.42
C ASP A 450 -5.29 -17.57 -14.67
N GLU A 451 -6.06 -16.99 -15.59
CA GLU A 451 -5.51 -16.26 -16.75
C GLU A 451 -4.65 -15.05 -16.29
N LEU A 452 -5.12 -14.26 -15.33
CA LEU A 452 -4.39 -13.12 -14.79
C LEU A 452 -3.11 -13.54 -14.07
N ARG A 453 -3.18 -14.62 -13.29
CA ARG A 453 -2.02 -15.19 -12.60
C ARG A 453 -0.97 -15.67 -13.60
N GLN A 454 -1.39 -16.42 -14.61
CA GLN A 454 -0.49 -16.85 -15.69
C GLN A 454 0.11 -15.65 -16.43
N ALA A 455 -0.71 -14.64 -16.76
CA ALA A 455 -0.24 -13.42 -17.40
C ALA A 455 0.80 -12.69 -16.53
N GLY A 456 0.64 -12.61 -15.21
CA GLY A 456 1.62 -12.00 -14.30
C GLY A 456 3.00 -12.65 -14.42
N GLY A 457 3.04 -13.97 -14.43
CA GLY A 457 4.29 -14.71 -14.58
C GLY A 457 4.93 -14.54 -15.96
N GLU A 458 4.14 -14.62 -17.03
CA GLU A 458 4.64 -14.43 -18.40
C GLU A 458 5.16 -13.01 -18.63
N ALA A 459 4.44 -12.02 -18.12
CA ALA A 459 4.79 -10.61 -18.17
C ALA A 459 6.13 -10.34 -17.47
N LEU A 460 6.35 -10.89 -16.26
CA LEU A 460 7.65 -10.79 -15.58
C LEU A 460 8.76 -11.48 -16.39
N LYS A 461 8.49 -12.69 -16.88
CA LYS A 461 9.48 -13.49 -17.62
C LYS A 461 9.95 -12.76 -18.88
N ALA A 462 9.05 -12.08 -19.59
CA ALA A 462 9.39 -11.30 -20.78
C ALA A 462 9.90 -9.88 -20.49
N ASN A 463 9.81 -9.40 -19.25
CA ASN A 463 10.10 -8.00 -18.92
C ASN A 463 11.57 -7.61 -19.20
N PRO A 464 11.84 -6.58 -20.01
CA PRO A 464 13.21 -6.22 -20.40
C PRO A 464 14.07 -5.77 -19.23
N THR A 465 13.51 -5.04 -18.26
CA THR A 465 14.23 -4.59 -17.06
C THR A 465 14.61 -5.78 -16.19
N PHE A 466 13.69 -6.72 -15.97
CA PHE A 466 13.97 -7.94 -15.22
C PHE A 466 15.04 -8.80 -15.91
N GLN A 467 14.95 -8.97 -17.23
CA GLN A 467 15.97 -9.69 -18.00
C GLN A 467 17.33 -8.99 -17.96
N ALA A 468 17.38 -7.65 -18.00
CA ALA A 468 18.60 -6.89 -17.82
C ALA A 468 19.20 -7.10 -16.41
N PHE A 469 18.35 -7.11 -15.38
CA PHE A 469 18.79 -7.39 -14.01
C PHE A 469 19.39 -8.80 -13.87
N LEU A 470 18.75 -9.82 -14.43
CA LEU A 470 19.26 -11.19 -14.42
C LEU A 470 20.61 -11.33 -15.16
N LYS A 471 20.82 -10.57 -16.24
CA LYS A 471 22.10 -10.59 -16.98
C LYS A 471 23.22 -9.89 -16.21
N ASP A 472 22.88 -8.83 -15.50
CA ASP A 472 23.82 -7.96 -14.78
C ASP A 472 24.22 -8.53 -13.40
N THR A 473 23.49 -9.53 -12.93
CA THR A 473 23.73 -10.26 -11.67
C THR A 473 24.46 -11.60 -11.87
N ARG A 474 24.55 -12.09 -13.11
CA ARG A 474 25.47 -13.18 -13.51
C ARG A 474 26.91 -12.68 -13.50
#